data_AF-A0A8T4V792-F1
#
_entry.id   AF-A0A8T4V792-F1
#
_cell.length_a   1.000
_cell.length_b   1.000
_cell.length_c   1.000
_cell.angle_alpha   90.00
_cell.angle_beta   90.00
_cell.angle_gamma   90.00
#
_symmetry.space_group_name_H-M   'P 1'
#
loop_
_entity.id
_entity.type
_entity.pdbx_description
1 polymer ?
#
loop_
_entity_poly.entity_id
_entity_poly.type
_entity_poly.pdbx_seq_one_letter_code
_entity_poly.pdbx_strand_id
1 'polypeptide(L)'
;MDKKGAVELSMTTIIIIVIGITILSLGLVWIRSVFTDVGELTSGAFEQGETQIAEIFGGSNQPVALSPSETTLAQGETATASLAINNLGSSTVSNVYAEVSSKALGGADAETLICAFSDTL
;
A
#
# COMPACT_ATOMS: atom_id res chain seq x y z
N MET A 1 46.17 -49.43 20.65
CA MET A 1 44.75 -49.47 20.21
C MET A 1 44.21 -48.06 19.96
N ASP A 2 45.08 -47.11 19.64
CA ASP A 2 44.82 -45.67 19.79
C ASP A 2 44.36 -44.97 18.52
N LYS A 3 44.33 -45.68 17.39
CA LYS A 3 43.90 -45.12 16.10
C LYS A 3 42.40 -44.93 15.99
N LYS A 4 41.58 -45.63 16.80
CA LYS A 4 40.11 -45.54 16.73
C LYS A 4 39.56 -44.25 17.36
N GLY A 5 40.02 -43.88 18.55
CA GLY A 5 39.55 -42.67 19.24
C GLY A 5 39.95 -41.37 18.55
N ALA A 6 41.15 -41.32 17.96
CA ALA A 6 41.61 -40.14 17.22
C ALA A 6 40.84 -39.93 15.89
N VAL A 7 40.38 -41.01 15.25
CA VAL A 7 39.58 -40.96 14.02
C VAL A 7 38.14 -40.52 14.31
N GLU A 8 37.58 -40.97 15.43
CA GLU A 8 36.22 -40.59 15.83
C GLU A 8 36.16 -39.10 16.20
N LEU A 9 37.17 -38.57 16.90
CA LEU A 9 37.26 -37.14 17.23
C LEU A 9 37.40 -36.24 15.98
N SER A 10 38.20 -36.66 14.99
CA SER A 10 38.39 -35.89 13.76
C SER A 10 37.15 -35.90 12.87
N MET A 11 36.40 -37.01 12.85
CA MET A 11 35.17 -37.15 12.09
C MET A 11 34.05 -36.26 12.63
N THR A 12 33.83 -36.22 13.95
CA THR A 12 32.81 -35.35 14.56
C THR A 12 33.12 -33.88 14.35
N THR A 13 34.40 -33.50 14.43
CA THR A 13 34.85 -32.12 14.20
C THR A 13 34.57 -31.67 12.77
N ILE A 14 34.84 -32.52 11.78
CA ILE A 14 34.54 -32.24 10.37
C ILE A 14 33.03 -32.07 10.15
N ILE A 15 32.22 -32.93 10.77
CA ILE A 15 30.75 -32.85 10.66
C ILE A 15 30.23 -31.49 11.18
N ILE A 16 30.74 -31.04 12.33
CA ILE A 16 30.34 -29.74 12.91
C ILE A 16 30.71 -28.59 11.97
N ILE A 17 31.91 -28.62 11.39
CA ILE A 17 32.36 -27.59 10.44
C ILE A 17 31.47 -27.57 9.19
N VAL A 18 31.16 -28.75 8.63
CA VAL A 18 30.29 -28.85 7.45
C VAL A 18 28.89 -28.33 7.75
N ILE A 19 28.29 -28.72 8.88
CA ILE A 19 26.97 -28.22 9.30
C ILE A 19 27.02 -26.70 9.50
N GLY A 20 28.04 -26.17 10.16
CA GLY A 20 28.22 -24.74 10.36
C GLY A 20 28.27 -23.96 9.05
N ILE A 21 29.03 -24.43 8.06
CA ILE A 21 29.11 -23.81 6.74
C ILE A 21 27.76 -23.90 6.01
N THR A 22 27.08 -25.03 6.06
CA THR A 22 25.77 -25.19 5.37
C THR A 22 24.69 -24.27 5.94
N ILE A 23 24.60 -24.15 7.28
CA ILE A 23 23.65 -23.24 7.93
C ILE A 23 24.00 -21.79 7.62
N LEU A 24 25.29 -21.44 7.61
CA LEU A 24 25.74 -20.09 7.26
C LEU A 24 25.37 -19.72 5.81
N SER A 25 25.61 -20.63 4.86
CA SER A 25 25.29 -20.41 3.45
C SER A 25 23.79 -20.29 3.23
N LEU A 26 22.98 -21.18 3.80
CA LEU A 26 21.52 -21.12 3.68
C LEU A 26 20.94 -19.88 4.37
N GLY A 27 21.46 -19.54 5.56
CA GLY A 27 21.04 -18.35 6.30
C GLY A 27 21.32 -17.05 5.54
N LEU A 28 22.48 -16.92 4.90
CA LEU A 28 22.82 -15.74 4.11
C LEU A 28 21.94 -15.59 2.86
N VAL A 29 21.64 -16.69 2.17
CA VAL A 29 20.74 -16.67 1.00
C VAL A 29 19.32 -16.31 1.42
N TRP A 30 18.84 -16.88 2.53
CA TRP A 30 17.50 -16.60 3.06
C TRP A 30 17.35 -15.13 3.50
N ILE A 31 18.32 -14.59 4.24
CA ILE A 31 18.31 -13.17 4.65
C ILE A 31 18.24 -12.25 3.43
N ARG A 32 19.02 -12.54 2.38
CA ARG A 32 18.98 -11.75 1.13
C ARG A 32 17.60 -11.81 0.48
N SER A 33 16.98 -12.99 0.40
CA SER A 33 15.63 -13.14 -0.16
C SER A 33 14.60 -12.32 0.62
N VAL A 34 14.57 -12.43 1.95
CA VAL A 34 13.61 -11.71 2.80
C VAL A 34 13.75 -10.19 2.64
N PHE A 35 14.97 -9.67 2.61
CA PHE A 35 15.18 -8.23 2.42
C PHE A 35 14.75 -7.75 1.02
N THR A 36 14.94 -8.57 -0.02
CA THR A 36 14.46 -8.25 -1.36
C THR A 36 12.93 -8.24 -1.39
N ASP A 37 12.28 -9.28 -0.89
CA ASP A 37 10.82 -9.41 -0.91
C ASP A 37 10.13 -8.29 -0.11
N VAL A 38 10.68 -7.93 1.06
CA VAL A 38 10.18 -6.81 1.88
C VAL A 38 10.42 -5.47 1.20
N GLY A 39 11.57 -5.30 0.55
CA GLY A 39 11.88 -4.10 -0.23
C GLY A 39 10.90 -3.90 -1.38
N GLU A 40 10.59 -4.96 -2.13
CA GLU A 40 9.64 -4.93 -3.24
C GLU A 40 8.21 -4.64 -2.76
N LEU A 41 7.75 -5.30 -1.69
CA LEU A 41 6.43 -5.04 -1.11
C LEU A 41 6.29 -3.60 -0.62
N THR A 42 7.32 -3.09 0.03
CA THR A 42 7.34 -1.71 0.55
C THR A 42 7.35 -0.71 -0.60
N SER A 43 8.23 -0.90 -1.58
CA SER A 43 8.32 -0.05 -2.78
C SER A 43 7.00 -0.04 -3.56
N GLY A 44 6.40 -1.20 -3.77
CA GLY A 44 5.14 -1.33 -4.50
C GLY A 44 3.95 -0.70 -3.76
N ALA A 45 3.94 -0.72 -2.43
CA ALA A 45 2.91 -0.03 -1.63
C ALA A 45 3.05 1.49 -1.72
N PHE A 46 4.29 2.01 -1.69
CA PHE A 46 4.53 3.45 -1.87
C PHE A 46 4.18 3.92 -3.28
N GLU A 47 4.56 3.18 -4.32
CA GLU A 47 4.27 3.51 -5.72
C GLU A 47 2.75 3.53 -6.01
N GLN A 48 2.00 2.57 -5.44
CA GLN A 48 0.53 2.57 -5.52
C GLN A 48 -0.10 3.75 -4.77
N GLY A 49 0.46 4.15 -3.64
CA GLY A 49 0.02 5.32 -2.90
C GLY A 49 0.28 6.62 -3.68
N GLU A 50 1.48 6.78 -4.22
CA GLU A 50 1.86 7.94 -5.04
C GLU A 50 1.01 8.04 -6.30
N THR A 51 0.69 6.93 -6.96
CA THR A 51 -0.15 6.92 -8.16
C THR A 51 -1.58 7.39 -7.85
N GLN A 52 -2.19 6.91 -6.76
CA GLN A 52 -3.53 7.35 -6.35
C GLN A 52 -3.55 8.82 -5.95
N ILE A 53 -2.50 9.30 -5.27
CA ILE A 53 -2.36 10.72 -4.93
C ILE A 53 -2.20 11.56 -6.21
N ALA A 54 -1.33 11.12 -7.14
CA ALA A 54 -1.12 11.81 -8.41
C ALA A 54 -2.39 11.86 -9.27
N GLU A 55 -3.20 10.80 -9.27
CA GLU A 55 -4.49 10.75 -9.95
C GLU A 55 -5.51 11.72 -9.34
N ILE A 56 -5.59 11.80 -8.01
CA ILE A 56 -6.54 12.69 -7.32
C ILE A 56 -6.13 14.16 -7.45
N PHE A 57 -4.83 14.47 -7.34
CA PHE A 57 -4.35 15.86 -7.38
C PHE A 57 -3.94 16.33 -8.78
N GLY A 58 -3.82 15.43 -9.77
CA GLY A 58 -3.46 15.77 -11.15
C GLY A 58 -2.14 16.54 -11.31
N GLY A 59 -1.21 16.39 -10.36
CA GLY A 59 0.02 17.21 -10.30
C GLY A 59 -0.19 18.68 -9.92
N SER A 60 -1.38 19.05 -9.45
CA SER A 60 -1.67 20.41 -8.98
C SER A 60 -1.25 20.60 -7.52
N ASN A 61 -0.71 21.78 -7.20
CA ASN A 61 -0.35 22.17 -5.83
C ASN A 61 -1.57 22.68 -5.06
N GLN A 62 -2.73 22.04 -5.25
CA GLN A 62 -3.97 22.45 -4.58
C GLN A 62 -4.07 21.81 -3.19
N PRO A 63 -4.53 22.57 -2.18
CA PRO A 63 -4.65 22.07 -0.81
C PRO A 63 -5.76 21.04 -0.63
N VAL A 64 -6.76 21.03 -1.52
CA VAL A 64 -7.90 20.10 -1.50
C VAL A 64 -8.20 19.68 -2.94
N ALA A 65 -8.44 18.39 -3.16
CA ALA A 65 -8.85 17.85 -4.45
C ALA A 65 -10.03 16.87 -4.27
N LEU A 66 -10.92 16.85 -5.25
CA LEU A 66 -12.07 15.96 -5.32
C LEU A 66 -12.02 15.18 -6.64
N SER A 67 -12.07 13.85 -6.58
CA SER A 67 -12.07 13.00 -7.77
C SER A 67 -13.00 11.79 -7.62
N PRO A 68 -13.87 11.51 -8.60
CA PRO A 68 -14.22 12.38 -9.72
C PRO A 68 -15.10 13.56 -9.26
N SER A 69 -15.02 14.70 -9.95
CA SER A 69 -15.90 15.86 -9.68
C SER A 69 -17.31 15.69 -10.26
N GLU A 70 -17.46 14.82 -11.27
CA GLU A 70 -18.73 14.49 -11.92
C GLU A 70 -18.76 13.00 -12.24
N THR A 71 -19.92 12.37 -12.10
CA THR A 71 -20.11 10.97 -12.47
C THR A 71 -21.53 10.74 -12.97
N THR A 72 -21.69 9.77 -13.87
CA THR A 72 -23.01 9.30 -14.32
C THR A 72 -23.27 7.96 -13.64
N LEU A 73 -24.42 7.84 -12.98
CA LEU A 73 -24.79 6.66 -12.21
C LEU A 73 -26.02 6.00 -12.83
N ALA A 74 -25.98 4.69 -13.06
CA ALA A 74 -27.17 3.94 -13.43
C ALA A 74 -28.04 3.64 -12.19
N GLN A 75 -29.30 3.30 -12.42
CA GLN A 75 -30.21 2.95 -11.33
C GLN A 75 -29.70 1.71 -10.57
N GLY A 76 -29.55 1.83 -9.25
CA GLY A 76 -29.09 0.75 -8.39
C GLY A 76 -27.57 0.62 -8.29
N GLU A 77 -26.80 1.46 -9.00
CA GLU A 77 -25.36 1.52 -8.85
C GLU A 77 -24.95 2.44 -7.70
N THR A 78 -23.70 2.30 -7.27
CA THR A 78 -23.05 3.17 -6.29
C THR A 78 -21.78 3.74 -6.92
N ALA A 79 -21.57 5.03 -6.76
CA ALA A 79 -20.31 5.67 -7.12
C ALA A 79 -19.68 6.31 -5.88
N THR A 80 -18.35 6.31 -5.88
CA THR A 80 -17.54 6.89 -4.81
C THR A 80 -16.80 8.10 -5.36
N ALA A 81 -16.82 9.19 -4.60
CA ALA A 81 -15.95 10.34 -4.82
C ALA A 81 -14.98 10.46 -3.65
N SER A 82 -13.71 10.67 -3.96
CA SER A 82 -12.63 10.79 -3.00
C SER A 82 -12.27 12.26 -2.81
N LEU A 83 -12.32 12.73 -1.56
CA LEU A 83 -11.81 14.04 -1.15
C LEU A 83 -10.43 13.84 -0.53
N ALA A 84 -9.40 14.46 -1.11
CA ALA A 84 -8.05 14.42 -0.57
C ALA A 84 -7.59 15.82 -0.13
N ILE A 85 -6.89 15.87 0.99
CA ILE A 85 -6.33 17.10 1.56
C ILE A 85 -4.80 17.02 1.48
N ASN A 86 -4.18 17.95 0.78
CA ASN A 86 -2.73 18.03 0.61
C ASN A 86 -2.12 18.99 1.64
N ASN A 87 -1.25 18.46 2.49
CA ASN A 87 -0.56 19.26 3.48
C ASN A 87 0.68 19.96 2.89
N LEU A 88 0.47 21.17 2.35
CA LEU A 88 1.51 21.96 1.70
C LEU A 88 2.32 22.86 2.66
N GLY A 89 2.04 22.84 3.97
CA GLY A 89 2.79 23.58 5.00
C GLY A 89 2.75 25.12 4.91
N SER A 90 2.10 25.68 3.90
CA SER A 90 2.10 27.12 3.61
C SER A 90 0.96 27.90 4.26
N SER A 91 -0.13 27.23 4.66
CA SER A 91 -1.28 27.84 5.34
C SER A 91 -2.20 26.79 5.98
N THR A 92 -2.97 27.19 7.01
CA THR A 92 -3.99 26.33 7.61
C THR A 92 -5.23 26.31 6.72
N VAL A 93 -5.59 25.15 6.21
CA VAL A 93 -6.86 24.95 5.48
C VAL A 93 -7.96 24.76 6.53
N SER A 94 -8.88 25.72 6.64
CA SER A 94 -10.02 25.66 7.56
C SER A 94 -11.33 25.70 6.77
N ASN A 95 -12.42 25.12 7.31
CA ASN A 95 -13.76 25.12 6.71
C ASN A 95 -13.85 24.40 5.35
N VAL A 96 -13.25 23.22 5.21
CA VAL A 96 -13.45 22.38 4.02
C VAL A 96 -14.84 21.76 4.06
N TYR A 97 -15.64 21.98 3.02
CA TYR A 97 -16.92 21.33 2.80
C TYR A 97 -16.98 20.76 1.38
N ALA A 98 -17.72 19.67 1.22
CA ALA A 98 -18.03 19.09 -0.09
C ALA A 98 -19.56 19.14 -0.25
N GLU A 99 -20.01 19.62 -1.40
CA GLU A 99 -21.42 19.66 -1.76
C GLU A 99 -21.64 18.71 -2.94
N VAL A 100 -22.66 17.86 -2.83
CA VAL A 100 -23.01 16.91 -3.89
C VAL A 100 -24.37 17.33 -4.45
N SER A 101 -24.40 17.67 -5.73
CA SER A 101 -25.64 17.92 -6.47
C SER A 101 -25.89 16.76 -7.43
N SER A 102 -27.13 16.25 -7.45
CA SER A 102 -27.52 15.15 -8.32
C SER A 102 -28.70 15.54 -9.21
N LYS A 103 -28.60 15.22 -10.49
CA LYS A 103 -29.62 15.51 -11.51
C LYS A 103 -30.01 14.22 -12.22
N ALA A 104 -31.30 14.01 -12.39
CA ALA A 104 -31.84 12.92 -13.19
C ALA A 104 -31.56 13.15 -14.69
N LEU A 105 -31.53 12.06 -15.46
CA LEU A 105 -31.50 12.10 -16.93
C LEU A 105 -32.79 12.77 -17.43
N GLY A 106 -32.71 14.08 -17.72
CA GLY A 106 -33.85 14.95 -17.99
C GLY A 106 -33.81 16.30 -17.28
N GLY A 107 -32.85 16.52 -16.37
CA GLY A 107 -32.57 17.82 -15.76
C GLY A 107 -33.37 18.15 -14.51
N ALA A 108 -34.24 17.24 -14.04
CA ALA A 108 -34.91 17.34 -12.75
C ALA A 108 -33.97 16.93 -11.60
N ASP A 109 -34.22 17.43 -10.39
CA ASP A 109 -33.46 17.06 -9.20
C ASP A 109 -33.70 15.58 -8.85
N ALA A 110 -32.64 14.84 -8.55
CA ALA A 110 -32.74 13.43 -8.15
C ALA A 110 -32.96 13.32 -6.63
N GLU A 111 -34.20 13.54 -6.19
CA GLU A 111 -34.59 13.57 -4.76
C GLU A 111 -34.31 12.26 -4.00
N THR A 112 -34.13 11.14 -4.70
CA THR A 112 -33.93 9.81 -4.10
C THR A 112 -32.47 9.40 -3.97
N LEU A 113 -31.51 10.25 -4.34
CA LEU A 113 -30.09 9.90 -4.19
C LEU A 113 -29.65 10.06 -2.73
N ILE A 114 -29.15 8.98 -2.14
CA ILE A 114 -28.58 9.02 -0.78
C ILE A 114 -27.08 9.27 -0.90
N CYS A 115 -26.63 10.43 -0.42
CA CYS A 115 -25.22 10.75 -0.29
C CYS A 115 -24.79 10.56 1.17
N ALA A 116 -23.80 9.71 1.41
CA ALA A 116 -23.23 9.50 2.74
C ALA A 116 -21.71 9.28 2.63
N PHE A 117 -20.99 9.53 3.72
CA PHE A 117 -19.57 9.20 3.79
C PHE A 117 -19.43 7.68 3.89
N SER A 118 -18.44 7.11 3.18
CA SER A 118 -18.22 5.66 3.16
C SER A 118 -18.06 5.04 4.56
N ASP A 119 -17.53 5.79 5.53
CA ASP A 119 -17.35 5.33 6.92
C ASP A 119 -18.65 5.37 7.75
N THR A 120 -19.74 5.92 7.19
CA THR A 120 -21.04 6.10 7.87
C THR A 120 -22.17 5.28 7.26
N LEU A 121 -21.86 4.42 6.28
CA LEU A 121 -22.79 3.53 5.58
C LEU A 121 -22.75 2.09 6.12
#